data_AF-A0A060S5Q4-F1
#
_entry.id   AF-A0A060S5Q4-F1
#
_cell.length_a   1.000
_cell.length_b   1.000
_cell.length_c   1.000
_cell.angle_alpha   90.00
_cell.angle_beta   90.00
_cell.angle_gamma   90.00
#
_symmetry.space_group_name_H-M   'P 1'
#
loop_
_entity.id
_entity.type
_entity.pdbx_description
1 polymer ?
#
loop_
_entity_poly.entity_id
_entity_poly.type
_entity_poly.pdbx_seq_one_letter_code
_entity_poly.pdbx_strand_id
1 'polypeptide(L)'
;MWNFSSGESHEPSDLRLLALRPQASGFRKYRINLVVSPLLRKCKGRFDSRFSTTTTTTTTAAAMLTFSSPIGSASPMVATPTLYHPRQIAMIREAAKTPSEITSRLYLSGLYTAVDEEQLITMGVTHIVSVIEHRPRYPRTLTRLKTLHIPVEDNERADILQHLDVTTAFIQSALENRHNTVLVHCAMGISRSPTVVCAYLIAQKSMSPREALEFVASRRQIVSPNPGFRRQLDISLYRRLSE
;
A
#
# COMPACT_ATOMS: atom_id res chain seq x y z
N MET A 1 5.93 32.33 36.93
CA MET A 1 7.08 31.59 37.50
C MET A 1 6.67 30.14 37.69
N TRP A 2 7.62 29.20 37.47
CA TRP A 2 7.53 27.73 37.50
C TRP A 2 6.94 27.13 36.20
N ASN A 3 7.70 26.64 35.19
CA ASN A 3 8.82 25.68 35.03
C ASN A 3 8.50 24.18 35.25
N PHE A 4 8.61 23.44 34.13
CA PHE A 4 9.12 22.06 33.87
C PHE A 4 8.82 20.91 34.88
N SER A 5 8.32 19.76 34.40
CA SER A 5 9.18 18.68 33.85
C SER A 5 8.42 17.50 33.22
N SER A 6 8.97 17.06 32.08
CA SER A 6 9.06 15.74 31.44
C SER A 6 8.38 14.48 32.03
N GLY A 7 7.73 13.73 31.13
CA GLY A 7 7.50 12.29 31.23
C GLY A 7 7.30 11.64 29.86
N GLU A 8 8.37 11.06 29.30
CA GLU A 8 8.34 9.92 28.35
C GLU A 8 7.61 8.73 29.03
N SER A 9 7.04 7.70 28.41
CA SER A 9 7.05 7.06 27.09
C SER A 9 5.93 6.00 27.12
N HIS A 10 5.33 5.66 25.98
CA HIS A 10 5.10 4.27 25.51
C HIS A 10 4.03 4.22 24.39
N GLU A 11 4.51 4.21 23.15
CA GLU A 11 3.86 3.54 22.00
C GLU A 11 4.34 2.07 22.01
N PRO A 12 3.53 1.11 21.51
CA PRO A 12 3.89 0.60 20.19
C PRO A 12 2.69 0.07 19.36
N SER A 13 2.62 0.39 18.07
CA SER A 13 3.02 -0.52 16.97
C SER A 13 2.50 -0.04 15.61
N ASP A 14 3.20 0.94 15.03
CA ASP A 14 3.03 1.37 13.65
C ASP A 14 3.40 0.26 12.64
N LEU A 15 2.42 -0.20 11.86
CA LEU A 15 2.65 -0.90 10.59
C LEU A 15 3.17 0.10 9.55
N ARG A 16 4.51 0.22 9.46
CA ARG A 16 5.17 1.09 8.48
C ARG A 16 5.27 0.39 7.11
N LEU A 17 4.58 0.94 6.11
CA LEU A 17 4.92 0.74 4.70
C LEU A 17 6.31 1.40 4.48
N LEU A 18 7.36 0.60 4.30
CA LEU A 18 8.70 1.16 4.11
C LEU A 18 8.78 1.98 2.81
N ALA A 19 9.14 3.25 2.96
CA ALA A 19 9.37 4.22 1.90
C ALA A 19 10.33 3.71 0.82
N LEU A 20 10.04 4.11 -0.41
CA LEU A 20 10.89 3.93 -1.59
C LEU A 20 12.24 4.62 -1.38
N ARG A 21 13.34 3.87 -1.21
CA ARG A 21 14.69 4.44 -1.26
C ARG A 21 15.23 4.43 -2.69
N PRO A 22 15.68 5.57 -3.25
CA PRO A 22 16.35 5.59 -4.54
C PRO A 22 17.75 4.99 -4.41
N GLN A 23 18.07 3.97 -5.21
CA GLN A 23 19.46 3.56 -5.41
C GLN A 23 20.08 4.29 -6.60
N ALA A 24 21.35 4.67 -6.43
CA ALA A 24 22.14 5.38 -7.41
C ALA A 24 22.69 4.40 -8.47
N SER A 25 22.16 4.50 -9.69
CA SER A 25 22.79 4.25 -11.01
C SER A 25 21.68 3.93 -12.03
N GLY A 26 21.96 4.19 -13.31
CA GLY A 26 20.99 4.31 -14.40
C GLY A 26 19.92 3.20 -14.50
N PHE A 27 18.73 3.60 -14.93
CA PHE A 27 17.45 2.86 -14.88
C PHE A 27 16.92 2.60 -13.46
N ARG A 28 16.19 3.59 -12.92
CA ARG A 28 15.54 3.50 -11.61
C ARG A 28 14.41 2.46 -11.63
N LYS A 29 14.71 1.23 -11.22
CA LYS A 29 13.69 0.25 -10.83
C LYS A 29 12.99 0.76 -9.57
N TYR A 30 11.70 1.08 -9.65
CA TYR A 30 10.87 1.26 -8.46
C TYR A 30 10.70 -0.12 -7.81
N ARG A 31 11.41 -0.34 -6.69
CA ARG A 31 11.26 -1.57 -5.90
C ARG A 31 10.14 -1.34 -4.90
N ILE A 32 8.93 -1.76 -5.25
CA ILE A 32 7.82 -1.78 -4.29
C ILE A 32 8.04 -2.98 -3.37
N ASN A 33 8.55 -2.72 -2.16
CA ASN A 33 8.73 -3.75 -1.16
C ASN A 33 7.36 -4.09 -0.55
N LEU A 34 6.64 -5.06 -1.15
CA LEU A 34 5.85 -5.94 -0.29
C LEU A 34 6.86 -6.72 0.54
N VAL A 35 6.81 -6.59 1.87
CA VAL A 35 7.69 -7.31 2.80
C VAL A 35 7.58 -8.80 2.49
N VAL A 36 8.60 -9.34 1.84
CA VAL A 36 8.74 -10.77 1.53
C VAL A 36 10.20 -11.13 1.76
N SER A 37 10.46 -11.89 2.82
CA SER A 37 11.77 -12.49 3.06
C SER A 37 11.90 -13.77 2.24
N PRO A 38 13.06 -14.06 1.62
CA PRO A 38 13.30 -15.32 0.94
C PRO A 38 13.76 -16.36 1.97
N LEU A 39 13.19 -17.56 1.92
CA LEU A 39 13.95 -18.75 2.34
C LEU A 39 13.84 -19.84 1.27
N LEU A 40 15.01 -20.12 0.71
CA LEU A 40 15.33 -21.24 -0.15
C LEU A 40 15.33 -22.55 0.66
N ARG A 41 14.64 -23.53 0.07
CA ARG A 41 14.90 -24.98 -0.03
C ARG A 41 15.81 -25.70 0.99
N LYS A 42 15.29 -26.89 1.31
CA LYS A 42 15.89 -28.20 1.66
C LYS A 42 16.18 -28.47 3.14
N CYS A 43 15.32 -29.31 3.72
CA CYS A 43 15.78 -30.49 4.46
C CYS A 43 14.99 -31.72 3.98
N LYS A 44 15.72 -32.66 3.36
CA LYS A 44 15.36 -34.07 3.23
C LYS A 44 15.59 -34.67 4.62
N GLY A 45 14.59 -35.27 5.25
CA GLY A 45 14.71 -35.81 6.60
C GLY A 45 13.74 -36.97 6.80
N ARG A 46 14.30 -38.17 6.83
CA ARG A 46 13.66 -39.48 6.93
C ARG A 46 12.94 -39.63 8.28
N PHE A 47 11.73 -40.16 8.21
CA PHE A 47 10.88 -40.52 9.35
C PHE A 47 11.41 -41.80 9.99
N ASP A 48 11.77 -41.76 11.27
CA ASP A 48 11.83 -42.96 12.10
C ASP A 48 11.45 -42.57 13.54
N SER A 49 10.51 -43.32 14.08
CA SER A 49 9.90 -43.10 15.39
C SER A 49 10.26 -44.27 16.29
N ARG A 50 10.85 -44.01 17.46
CA ARG A 50 10.87 -44.97 18.58
C ARG A 50 10.94 -44.24 19.93
N PHE A 51 10.21 -44.86 20.85
CA PHE A 51 9.70 -44.43 22.15
C PHE A 51 10.76 -44.30 23.28
N SER A 52 10.53 -43.28 24.13
CA SER A 52 10.45 -43.26 25.61
C SER A 52 11.38 -44.11 26.50
N THR A 53 12.04 -43.50 27.51
CA THR A 53 11.65 -43.54 28.95
C THR A 53 12.78 -43.09 29.94
N THR A 54 12.39 -42.24 30.91
CA THR A 54 12.73 -42.17 32.37
C THR A 54 14.10 -41.80 33.01
N THR A 55 14.00 -40.78 33.90
CA THR A 55 14.52 -40.62 35.31
C THR A 55 16.03 -40.39 35.54
N THR A 56 16.53 -39.39 36.31
CA THR A 56 16.70 -39.42 37.81
C THR A 56 17.30 -38.10 38.38
N THR A 57 16.67 -37.59 39.46
CA THR A 57 17.07 -36.95 40.75
C THR A 57 18.38 -36.12 41.01
N THR A 58 18.16 -34.89 41.53
CA THR A 58 18.77 -34.05 42.62
C THR A 58 20.24 -34.18 43.09
N THR A 59 20.97 -33.05 43.20
CA THR A 59 21.55 -32.43 44.45
C THR A 59 22.54 -31.28 44.15
N THR A 60 22.57 -30.33 45.09
CA THR A 60 23.20 -29.00 45.20
C THR A 60 24.72 -28.89 45.08
N ALA A 61 25.21 -27.79 44.48
CA ALA A 61 26.41 -27.06 44.93
C ALA A 61 26.47 -25.65 44.34
N ALA A 62 26.67 -24.66 45.20
CA ALA A 62 26.92 -23.26 44.85
C ALA A 62 28.38 -23.09 44.39
N ALA A 63 28.58 -22.41 43.26
CA ALA A 63 29.86 -21.86 42.85
C ALA A 63 29.63 -20.53 42.13
N MET A 64 29.95 -19.43 42.82
CA MET A 64 30.09 -18.10 42.26
C MET A 64 31.32 -18.07 41.35
N LEU A 65 31.11 -18.01 40.03
CA LEU A 65 32.15 -17.69 39.06
C LEU A 65 31.59 -16.69 38.03
N THR A 66 32.02 -15.44 38.23
CA THR A 66 32.26 -14.38 37.22
C THR A 66 31.43 -14.39 35.94
N PHE A 67 30.52 -13.42 35.83
CA PHE A 67 29.76 -13.12 34.62
C PHE A 67 30.66 -12.47 33.56
N SER A 68 31.26 -13.27 32.69
CA SER A 68 31.78 -12.77 31.42
C SER A 68 30.66 -12.85 30.40
N SER A 69 30.07 -11.68 30.08
CA SER A 69 29.00 -11.56 29.08
C SER A 69 29.43 -12.19 27.74
N PRO A 70 28.70 -13.19 27.21
CA PRO A 70 28.94 -13.61 25.83
C PRO A 70 28.49 -12.49 24.90
N ILE A 71 29.45 -12.03 24.10
CA ILE A 71 29.25 -11.19 22.92
C ILE A 71 28.19 -11.84 22.03
N GLY A 72 27.12 -11.11 21.74
CA GLY A 72 26.28 -11.31 20.56
C GLY A 72 25.32 -12.50 20.59
N SER A 73 24.32 -12.49 21.46
CA SER A 73 23.09 -13.24 21.18
C SER A 73 22.26 -12.46 20.15
N ALA A 74 22.42 -12.78 18.87
CA ALA A 74 21.44 -12.39 17.85
C ALA A 74 20.08 -12.96 18.28
N SER A 75 19.19 -12.09 18.74
CA SER A 75 17.80 -12.48 18.99
C SER A 75 17.24 -13.07 17.69
N PRO A 76 16.56 -14.23 17.72
CA PRO A 76 15.91 -14.74 16.53
C PRO A 76 14.91 -13.67 16.10
N MET A 77 15.06 -13.14 14.88
CA MET A 77 14.05 -12.27 14.31
C MET A 77 12.78 -13.10 14.17
N VAL A 78 11.88 -12.96 15.14
CA VAL A 78 10.54 -13.50 15.05
C VAL A 78 9.94 -12.85 13.81
N ALA A 79 9.79 -13.65 12.75
CA ALA A 79 9.18 -13.20 11.52
C ALA A 79 7.77 -12.73 11.87
N THR A 80 7.54 -11.41 11.82
CA THR A 80 6.20 -10.84 11.96
C THR A 80 5.31 -11.51 10.91
N PRO A 81 4.17 -12.11 11.29
CA PRO A 81 3.29 -12.75 10.33
C PRO A 81 2.88 -11.72 9.28
N THR A 82 3.07 -12.06 8.01
CA THR A 82 2.59 -11.23 6.91
C THR A 82 1.07 -11.12 7.02
N LEU A 83 0.53 -9.91 6.99
CA LEU A 83 -0.93 -9.65 6.98
C LEU A 83 -1.66 -10.36 5.83
N TYR A 84 -0.91 -10.78 4.80
CA TYR A 84 -1.45 -11.46 3.62
C TYR A 84 -0.84 -12.85 3.46
N HIS A 85 -1.68 -13.79 3.04
CA HIS A 85 -1.24 -15.13 2.64
C HIS A 85 -0.36 -15.06 1.37
N PRO A 86 0.64 -15.94 1.17
CA PRO A 86 1.51 -15.92 -0.01
C PRO A 86 0.78 -15.89 -1.36
N ARG A 87 -0.35 -16.60 -1.48
CA ARG A 87 -1.21 -16.55 -2.67
C ARG A 87 -1.80 -15.15 -2.90
N GLN A 88 -2.22 -14.45 -1.85
CA GLN A 88 -2.72 -13.08 -1.96
C GLN A 88 -1.61 -12.12 -2.37
N ILE A 89 -0.40 -12.29 -1.84
CA ILE A 89 0.78 -11.50 -2.23
C ILE A 89 1.07 -11.65 -3.73
N ALA A 90 1.02 -12.88 -4.25
CA ALA A 90 1.19 -13.14 -5.68
C ALA A 90 0.09 -12.45 -6.52
N MET A 91 -1.18 -12.60 -6.12
CA MET A 91 -2.31 -11.93 -6.80
C MET A 91 -2.16 -10.40 -6.79
N ILE A 92 -1.79 -9.81 -5.65
CA ILE A 92 -1.54 -8.38 -5.50
C ILE A 92 -0.43 -7.90 -6.44
N ARG A 93 0.67 -8.66 -6.54
CA ARG A 93 1.81 -8.31 -7.40
C ARG A 93 1.44 -8.33 -8.87
N GLU A 94 0.68 -9.33 -9.31
CA GLU A 94 0.24 -9.41 -10.70
C GLU A 94 -0.79 -8.33 -11.01
N ALA A 95 -1.78 -8.11 -10.14
CA ALA A 95 -2.77 -7.05 -10.32
C ALA A 95 -2.14 -5.64 -10.29
N ALA A 96 -1.03 -5.43 -9.58
CA ALA A 96 -0.33 -4.13 -9.59
C ALA A 96 0.36 -3.80 -10.92
N LYS A 97 0.58 -4.80 -11.79
CA LYS A 97 1.19 -4.62 -13.12
C LYS A 97 0.15 -4.34 -14.20
N THR A 98 -1.12 -4.60 -13.92
CA THR A 98 -2.21 -4.45 -14.89
C THR A 98 -3.21 -3.37 -14.46
N PRO A 99 -3.73 -2.58 -15.41
CA PRO A 99 -4.82 -1.64 -15.17
C PRO A 99 -6.16 -2.38 -15.09
N SER A 100 -7.11 -1.79 -14.37
CA SER A 100 -8.51 -2.23 -14.34
C SER A 100 -9.39 -1.08 -14.80
N GLU A 101 -10.23 -1.31 -15.81
CA GLU A 101 -11.23 -0.33 -16.23
C GLU A 101 -12.40 -0.34 -15.24
N ILE A 102 -12.60 0.79 -14.55
CA ILE A 102 -13.64 0.93 -13.54
C ILE A 102 -14.96 1.34 -14.19
N THR A 103 -14.89 2.39 -15.00
CA THR A 103 -15.96 2.85 -15.89
C THR A 103 -15.33 3.22 -17.23
N SER A 104 -16.15 3.43 -18.26
CA SER A 104 -15.66 3.84 -19.58
C SER A 104 -14.64 4.97 -19.48
N ARG A 105 -13.42 4.73 -20.00
CA ARG A 105 -12.29 5.69 -20.05
C ARG A 105 -11.69 6.08 -18.69
N LEU A 106 -12.05 5.40 -17.61
CA LEU A 106 -11.47 5.59 -16.27
C LEU A 106 -10.81 4.30 -15.77
N TYR A 107 -9.48 4.33 -15.71
CA TYR A 107 -8.66 3.21 -15.29
C TYR A 107 -8.09 3.41 -13.88
N LEU A 108 -7.90 2.29 -13.18
CA LEU A 108 -7.26 2.20 -11.88
C LEU A 108 -6.09 1.22 -11.93
N SER A 109 -4.92 1.63 -11.43
CA SER A 109 -3.73 0.76 -11.44
C SER A 109 -2.74 1.02 -10.29
N GLY A 110 -1.65 0.26 -10.29
CA GLY A 110 -0.44 0.54 -9.53
C GLY A 110 0.61 1.32 -10.33
N LEU A 111 1.71 1.69 -9.66
CA LEU A 111 2.77 2.50 -10.26
C LEU A 111 3.44 1.80 -11.45
N TYR A 112 3.54 0.47 -11.45
CA TYR A 112 4.15 -0.28 -12.55
C TYR A 112 3.47 0.03 -13.88
N THR A 113 2.14 -0.03 -13.94
CA THR A 113 1.38 0.35 -15.14
C THR A 113 1.50 1.84 -15.45
N ALA A 114 1.49 2.70 -14.43
CA ALA A 114 1.48 4.14 -14.63
C ALA A 114 2.78 4.71 -15.21
N VAL A 115 3.90 3.97 -15.15
CA VAL A 115 5.19 4.37 -15.76
C VAL A 115 5.54 3.54 -16.99
N ASP A 116 4.67 2.62 -17.39
CA ASP A 116 4.83 1.78 -18.56
C ASP A 116 4.25 2.49 -19.80
N GLU A 117 5.14 2.92 -20.68
CA GLU A 117 4.77 3.69 -21.87
C GLU A 117 3.85 2.92 -22.81
N GLU A 118 4.13 1.64 -23.04
CA GLU A 118 3.34 0.81 -23.95
C GLU A 118 1.91 0.68 -23.44
N GLN A 119 1.74 0.37 -22.15
CA GLN A 119 0.41 0.28 -21.54
C GLN A 119 -0.35 1.61 -21.58
N LEU A 120 0.33 2.74 -21.34
CA LEU A 120 -0.29 4.07 -21.42
C LEU A 120 -0.77 4.38 -22.85
N ILE A 121 0.04 4.04 -23.87
CA ILE A 121 -0.32 4.23 -25.29
C ILE A 121 -1.48 3.32 -25.68
N THR A 122 -1.43 2.02 -25.32
CA THR A 122 -2.48 1.04 -25.64
C THR A 122 -3.83 1.46 -25.04
N MET A 123 -3.86 1.98 -23.82
CA MET A 123 -5.08 2.51 -23.20
C MET A 123 -5.50 3.90 -23.72
N GLY A 124 -4.63 4.58 -24.49
CA GLY A 124 -4.86 5.96 -24.92
C GLY A 124 -4.91 6.95 -23.76
N VAL A 125 -4.11 6.75 -22.70
CA VAL A 125 -4.14 7.61 -21.51
C VAL A 125 -3.72 9.04 -21.87
N THR A 126 -4.54 10.00 -21.47
CA THR A 126 -4.31 11.44 -21.68
C THR A 126 -4.12 12.20 -20.38
N HIS A 127 -4.67 11.67 -19.28
CA HIS A 127 -4.65 12.29 -17.96
C HIS A 127 -4.25 11.26 -16.90
N ILE A 128 -3.39 11.66 -15.96
CA ILE A 128 -3.01 10.81 -14.82
C ILE A 128 -3.25 11.54 -13.51
N VAL A 129 -3.92 10.86 -12.56
CA VAL A 129 -3.96 11.24 -11.15
C VAL A 129 -3.02 10.31 -10.38
N SER A 130 -1.99 10.89 -9.80
CA SER A 130 -0.98 10.18 -9.01
C SER A 130 -1.17 10.45 -7.53
N VAL A 131 -1.41 9.40 -6.75
CA VAL A 131 -1.61 9.51 -5.30
C VAL A 131 -0.52 8.73 -4.57
N ILE A 132 0.69 9.30 -4.57
CA ILE A 132 1.88 8.74 -3.92
C ILE A 132 2.75 9.87 -3.37
N GLU A 133 3.57 9.54 -2.36
CA GLU A 133 4.43 10.45 -1.61
C GLU A 133 5.39 11.23 -2.53
N HIS A 134 5.97 10.54 -3.52
CA HIS A 134 6.96 11.11 -4.42
C HIS A 134 6.44 11.16 -5.84
N ARG A 135 6.61 12.31 -6.49
CA ARG A 135 6.20 12.50 -7.88
C ARG A 135 6.87 11.46 -8.78
N PRO A 136 6.10 10.63 -9.50
CA PRO A 136 6.66 9.66 -10.43
C PRO A 136 7.20 10.37 -11.67
N ARG A 137 8.13 9.71 -12.35
CA ARG A 137 8.61 10.13 -13.67
C ARG A 137 7.87 9.35 -14.75
N TYR A 138 7.03 10.05 -15.50
CA TYR A 138 6.32 9.49 -16.65
C TYR A 138 7.18 9.53 -17.92
N PRO A 139 6.88 8.68 -18.92
CA PRO A 139 7.55 8.68 -20.22
C PRO A 139 7.51 10.07 -20.89
N ARG A 140 8.68 10.58 -21.30
CA ARG A 140 8.81 11.94 -21.88
C ARG A 140 8.25 12.06 -23.29
N THR A 141 8.12 10.93 -23.97
CA THR A 141 7.51 10.76 -25.29
C THR A 141 6.02 11.15 -25.29
N LEU A 142 5.33 11.01 -24.16
CA LEU A 142 3.93 11.38 -23.98
C LEU A 142 3.80 12.89 -23.69
N THR A 143 4.12 13.71 -24.67
CA THR A 143 4.21 15.19 -24.54
C THR A 143 2.89 15.87 -24.18
N ARG A 144 1.75 15.24 -24.46
CA ARG A 144 0.40 15.77 -24.19
C ARG A 144 -0.20 15.26 -22.87
N LEU A 145 0.53 14.45 -22.11
CA LEU A 145 0.07 13.84 -20.89
C LEU A 145 -0.13 14.89 -19.80
N LYS A 146 -1.37 15.09 -19.37
CA LYS A 146 -1.70 15.98 -18.24
C LYS A 146 -1.65 15.19 -16.94
N THR A 147 -1.02 15.75 -15.91
CA THR A 147 -0.83 15.03 -14.64
C THR A 147 -1.24 15.88 -13.45
N LEU A 148 -1.97 15.27 -12.52
CA LEU A 148 -2.25 15.78 -11.19
C LEU A 148 -1.53 14.87 -10.19
N HIS A 149 -0.66 15.43 -9.36
CA HIS A 149 0.08 14.67 -8.35
C HIS A 149 -0.32 15.14 -6.95
N ILE A 150 -0.76 14.19 -6.13
CA ILE A 150 -1.23 14.35 -4.77
C ILE A 150 -0.25 13.59 -3.83
N PRO A 151 0.61 14.31 -3.08
CA PRO A 151 1.61 13.70 -2.22
C PRO A 151 0.99 13.22 -0.90
N VAL A 152 0.50 11.98 -0.88
CA VAL A 152 -0.16 11.37 0.29
C VAL A 152 0.45 10.00 0.62
N GLU A 153 0.77 9.82 1.90
CA GLU A 153 1.22 8.55 2.47
C GLU A 153 0.09 7.53 2.61
N ASP A 154 0.40 6.23 2.53
CA ASP A 154 -0.59 5.15 2.70
C ASP A 154 -0.73 4.73 4.16
N ASN A 155 -1.14 5.64 5.04
CA ASN A 155 -1.40 5.35 6.44
C ASN A 155 -2.74 5.94 6.88
N GLU A 156 -3.32 5.42 7.96
CA GLU A 156 -4.65 5.80 8.43
C GLU A 156 -4.76 7.23 8.96
N ARG A 157 -3.63 7.88 9.28
CA ARG A 157 -3.57 9.25 9.80
C ARG A 157 -3.44 10.28 8.69
N ALA A 158 -3.12 9.86 7.47
CA ALA A 158 -2.99 10.78 6.34
C ALA A 158 -4.37 11.35 5.95
N ASP A 159 -4.41 12.67 5.73
CA ASP A 159 -5.61 13.38 5.30
C ASP A 159 -5.68 13.39 3.75
N ILE A 160 -6.38 12.41 3.19
CA ILE A 160 -6.70 12.35 1.77
C ILE A 160 -7.98 13.11 1.43
N LEU A 161 -8.85 13.35 2.42
CA LEU A 161 -10.14 14.03 2.30
C LEU A 161 -9.98 15.42 1.68
N GLN A 162 -9.00 16.20 2.12
CA GLN A 162 -8.69 17.52 1.58
C GLN A 162 -8.38 17.52 0.07
N HIS A 163 -8.04 16.37 -0.51
CA HIS A 163 -7.69 16.23 -1.93
C HIS A 163 -8.81 15.61 -2.78
N LEU A 164 -9.91 15.14 -2.18
CA LEU A 164 -10.96 14.43 -2.91
C LEU A 164 -11.72 15.36 -3.87
N ASP A 165 -11.92 16.62 -3.51
CA ASP A 165 -12.64 17.57 -4.38
C ASP A 165 -11.82 17.94 -5.62
N VAL A 166 -10.53 18.28 -5.43
CA VAL A 166 -9.64 18.63 -6.55
C VAL A 166 -9.41 17.45 -7.49
N THR A 167 -9.27 16.23 -6.95
CA THR A 167 -9.10 15.03 -7.79
C THR A 167 -10.38 14.67 -8.52
N THR A 168 -11.55 14.77 -7.87
CA THR A 168 -12.85 14.56 -8.50
C THR A 168 -13.07 15.54 -9.65
N ALA A 169 -12.81 16.84 -9.44
CA ALA A 169 -12.96 17.86 -10.47
C ALA A 169 -12.00 17.62 -11.66
N PHE A 170 -10.75 17.20 -11.40
CA PHE A 170 -9.80 16.86 -12.45
C PHE A 170 -10.27 15.65 -13.28
N ILE A 171 -10.79 14.60 -12.63
CA ILE A 171 -11.30 13.41 -13.34
C ILE A 171 -12.54 13.79 -14.17
N GLN A 172 -13.49 14.53 -13.58
CA GLN A 172 -14.72 14.96 -14.24
C GLN A 172 -14.42 15.80 -15.48
N SER A 173 -13.66 16.89 -15.32
CA SER A 173 -13.30 17.80 -16.43
C SER A 173 -12.53 17.09 -17.54
N ALA A 174 -11.64 16.14 -17.19
CA ALA A 174 -10.97 15.34 -18.20
C ALA A 174 -11.96 14.48 -19.00
N LEU A 175 -12.93 13.86 -18.33
CA LEU A 175 -13.88 12.94 -18.95
C LEU A 175 -14.99 13.60 -19.77
N GLU A 176 -15.22 14.92 -19.64
CA GLU A 176 -16.14 15.69 -20.49
C GLU A 176 -15.78 15.58 -21.98
N ASN A 177 -14.49 15.53 -22.31
CA ASN A 177 -14.04 15.24 -23.66
C ASN A 177 -14.00 13.73 -23.90
N ARG A 178 -14.83 13.25 -24.83
CA ARG A 178 -14.94 11.83 -25.23
C ARG A 178 -13.63 11.18 -25.72
N HIS A 179 -12.65 11.97 -26.12
CA HIS A 179 -11.34 11.49 -26.59
C HIS A 179 -10.30 11.35 -25.47
N ASN A 180 -10.65 11.74 -24.24
CA ASN A 180 -9.74 11.62 -23.10
C ASN A 180 -9.98 10.31 -22.34
N THR A 181 -8.87 9.68 -21.96
CA THR A 181 -8.81 8.58 -20.99
C THR A 181 -8.03 9.02 -19.76
N VAL A 182 -8.53 8.68 -18.57
CA VAL A 182 -7.96 9.02 -17.27
C VAL A 182 -7.44 7.76 -16.58
N LEU A 183 -6.21 7.81 -16.05
CA LEU A 183 -5.63 6.80 -15.19
C LEU A 183 -5.45 7.34 -13.77
N VAL A 184 -6.00 6.66 -12.77
CA VAL A 184 -5.76 6.96 -11.35
C VAL A 184 -4.87 5.86 -10.77
N HIS A 185 -3.74 6.23 -10.18
CA HIS A 185 -2.82 5.25 -9.62
C HIS A 185 -2.25 5.67 -8.27
N CYS A 186 -1.87 4.68 -7.47
CA CYS A 186 -0.99 4.85 -6.32
C CYS A 186 0.21 3.91 -6.46
N ALA A 187 0.81 3.45 -5.36
CA ALA A 187 1.90 2.47 -5.44
C ALA A 187 1.41 1.11 -5.98
N MET A 188 0.38 0.54 -5.35
CA MET A 188 -0.13 -0.81 -5.67
C MET A 188 -1.52 -0.84 -6.29
N GLY A 189 -2.23 0.29 -6.30
CA GLY A 189 -3.64 0.35 -6.70
C GLY A 189 -4.56 -0.38 -5.73
N ILE A 190 -4.27 -0.29 -4.42
CA ILE A 190 -5.01 -0.98 -3.33
C ILE A 190 -5.78 0.00 -2.45
N SER A 191 -5.15 1.10 -2.03
CA SER A 191 -5.69 1.95 -0.94
C SER A 191 -5.94 3.41 -1.34
N ARG A 192 -4.90 4.20 -1.58
CA ARG A 192 -5.02 5.63 -1.97
C ARG A 192 -5.79 5.89 -3.27
N SER A 193 -5.37 5.28 -4.39
CA SER A 193 -6.03 5.54 -5.68
C SER A 193 -7.46 5.02 -5.76
N PRO A 194 -7.81 3.84 -5.20
CA PRO A 194 -9.21 3.44 -5.14
C PRO A 194 -10.06 4.38 -4.30
N THR A 195 -9.51 4.99 -3.23
CA THR A 195 -10.21 6.02 -2.44
C THR A 195 -10.59 7.23 -3.32
N VAL A 196 -9.65 7.73 -4.13
CA VAL A 196 -9.93 8.82 -5.08
C VAL A 196 -10.99 8.43 -6.11
N VAL A 197 -10.93 7.22 -6.66
CA VAL A 197 -11.95 6.73 -7.61
C VAL A 197 -13.32 6.60 -6.92
N CYS A 198 -13.37 6.09 -5.69
CA CYS A 198 -14.62 6.00 -4.92
C CYS A 198 -15.21 7.40 -4.68
N ALA A 199 -14.39 8.38 -4.31
CA ALA A 199 -14.85 9.76 -4.12
C ALA A 199 -15.46 10.35 -5.40
N TYR A 200 -14.84 10.10 -6.56
CA TYR A 200 -15.40 10.48 -7.85
C TYR A 200 -16.75 9.80 -8.12
N LEU A 201 -16.89 8.50 -7.83
CA LEU A 201 -18.16 7.77 -8.00
C LEU A 201 -19.25 8.27 -7.05
N ILE A 202 -18.91 8.55 -5.79
CA ILE A 202 -19.85 9.17 -4.83
C ILE A 202 -20.36 10.50 -5.39
N ALA A 203 -19.46 11.35 -5.88
CA ALA A 203 -19.79 12.66 -6.41
C ALA A 203 -20.61 12.63 -7.71
N GLN A 204 -20.28 11.73 -8.64
CA GLN A 204 -20.82 11.78 -10.02
C GLN A 204 -21.88 10.71 -10.31
N LYS A 205 -22.02 9.71 -9.46
CA LYS A 205 -22.95 8.58 -9.63
C LYS A 205 -23.88 8.41 -8.44
N SER A 206 -23.88 9.35 -7.50
CA SER A 206 -24.73 9.34 -6.30
C SER A 206 -24.65 8.03 -5.52
N MET A 207 -23.48 7.39 -5.52
CA MET A 207 -23.24 6.16 -4.78
C MET A 207 -22.93 6.50 -3.31
N SER A 208 -23.38 5.66 -2.39
CA SER A 208 -22.84 5.65 -1.03
C SER A 208 -21.36 5.21 -1.03
N PRO A 209 -20.56 5.56 -0.02
CA PRO A 209 -19.19 5.06 0.15
C PRO A 209 -19.07 3.53 0.05
N ARG A 210 -20.05 2.82 0.60
CA ARG A 210 -20.13 1.37 0.53
C ARG A 210 -20.33 0.87 -0.90
N GLU A 211 -21.33 1.39 -1.60
CA GLU A 211 -21.62 1.01 -2.99
C GLU A 211 -20.46 1.32 -3.92
N ALA A 212 -19.85 2.50 -3.78
CA ALA A 212 -18.69 2.89 -4.56
C ALA A 212 -17.52 1.92 -4.36
N LEU A 213 -17.25 1.53 -3.11
CA LEU A 213 -16.19 0.58 -2.82
C LEU A 213 -16.48 -0.83 -3.34
N GLU A 214 -17.71 -1.32 -3.15
CA GLU A 214 -18.15 -2.63 -3.67
C GLU A 214 -18.07 -2.65 -5.20
N PHE A 215 -18.48 -1.58 -5.87
CA PHE A 215 -18.37 -1.42 -7.31
C PHE A 215 -16.92 -1.47 -7.79
N VAL A 216 -16.02 -0.68 -7.18
CA VAL A 216 -14.59 -0.65 -7.55
C VAL A 216 -13.92 -2.00 -7.27
N ALA A 217 -14.25 -2.65 -6.14
CA ALA A 217 -13.75 -3.97 -5.80
C ALA A 217 -14.21 -5.07 -6.78
N SER A 218 -15.43 -4.96 -7.32
CA SER A 218 -15.92 -5.88 -8.36
C SER A 218 -15.10 -5.82 -9.65
N ARG A 219 -14.47 -4.67 -9.94
CA ARG A 219 -13.59 -4.46 -11.10
C ARG A 219 -12.12 -4.70 -10.81
N ARG A 220 -11.70 -4.53 -9.54
CA ARG A 220 -10.33 -4.74 -9.09
C ARG A 220 -10.32 -5.37 -7.69
N GLN A 221 -10.24 -6.69 -7.64
CA GLN A 221 -10.43 -7.50 -6.41
C GLN A 221 -9.42 -7.22 -5.28
N ILE A 222 -8.27 -6.62 -5.60
CA ILE A 222 -7.23 -6.30 -4.61
C ILE A 222 -7.48 -4.97 -3.89
N VAL A 223 -8.55 -4.25 -4.24
CA VAL A 223 -8.91 -2.97 -3.63
C VAL A 223 -9.24 -3.17 -2.15
N SER A 224 -8.54 -2.42 -1.31
CA SER A 224 -8.77 -2.35 0.13
C SER A 224 -8.18 -1.06 0.67
N PRO A 225 -8.93 0.06 0.61
CA PRO A 225 -8.58 1.30 1.30
C PRO A 225 -8.32 1.04 2.78
N ASN A 226 -7.32 1.72 3.32
CA ASN A 226 -7.08 1.66 4.76
C ASN A 226 -8.29 2.22 5.54
N PRO A 227 -8.48 1.82 6.81
CA PRO A 227 -9.62 2.27 7.62
C PRO A 227 -9.78 3.79 7.73
N GLY A 228 -8.68 4.54 7.80
CA GLY A 228 -8.70 6.01 7.82
C GLY A 228 -9.31 6.61 6.57
N PHE A 229 -8.95 6.09 5.40
CA PHE A 229 -9.50 6.54 4.13
C PHE A 229 -10.95 6.15 3.93
N ARG A 230 -11.38 4.99 4.44
CA ARG A 230 -12.80 4.59 4.43
C ARG A 230 -13.66 5.60 5.20
N ARG A 231 -13.24 5.95 6.43
CA ARG A 231 -13.92 6.98 7.24
C ARG A 231 -13.97 8.33 6.51
N GLN A 232 -12.89 8.69 5.82
CA GLN A 232 -12.85 9.94 5.04
C GLN A 232 -13.80 9.94 3.83
N LEU A 233 -14.11 8.78 3.23
CA LEU A 233 -15.17 8.70 2.21
C LEU A 233 -16.56 8.97 2.79
N ASP A 234 -16.84 8.48 4.00
CA ASP A 234 -18.09 8.78 4.70
C ASP A 234 -18.22 10.29 4.93
N ILE A 235 -17.17 10.93 5.44
CA ILE A 235 -17.14 12.39 5.64
C ILE A 235 -17.33 13.15 4.32
N SER A 236 -16.70 12.68 3.23
CA SER A 236 -16.85 13.27 1.89
C SER A 236 -18.31 13.27 1.42
N LEU A 237 -19.05 12.18 1.63
CA LEU A 237 -20.47 12.14 1.31
C LEU A 237 -21.26 13.15 2.17
N TYR A 238 -21.04 13.19 3.48
CA TYR A 238 -21.76 14.12 4.36
C TYR A 238 -21.56 15.58 3.99
N ARG A 239 -20.33 15.97 3.62
CA ARG A 239 -20.03 17.34 3.15
C ARG A 239 -20.87 17.71 1.94
N ARG A 240 -21.03 16.78 0.98
CA ARG A 240 -21.79 16.99 -0.26
C ARG A 240 -23.30 17.03 -0.07
N LEU A 241 -23.82 16.32 0.93
CA LEU A 241 -25.25 16.38 1.27
C LEU A 241 -25.63 17.65 2.05
N SER A 242 -24.64 18.39 2.55
CA SER A 242 -24.83 19.59 3.37
C SER A 242 -24.66 20.90 2.58
N GLU A 243 -24.33 20.81 1.28
CA GLU A 243 -24.16 21.93 0.34
C GLU A 243 -25.39 22.03 -0.58
#